data_AF-A0A376VHY4-F1
#
_entry.id   AF-A0A376VHY4-F1
#
_cell.length_a   1.000
_cell.length_b   1.000
_cell.length_c   1.000
_cell.angle_alpha   90.00
_cell.angle_beta   90.00
_cell.angle_gamma   90.00
#
_symmetry.space_group_name_H-M   'P 1'
#
loop_
_entity.id
_entity.type
_entity.pdbx_description
1 polymer ?
#
loop_
_entity_poly.entity_id
_entity_poly.type
_entity_poly.pdbx_seq_one_letter_code
_entity_poly.pdbx_strand_id
1 'polypeptide(L)'
;MHSERAPFFLKLAAWGGVVFLHFPILIIAAYAFNTEDAAFSFPPQGLTLRWFSVAAQRSDILEAVTLSLKVAVLATLIALVLGTLAAAALWRRDFFGKKRHFAVTAAAHCAAGYCHWSGAINRL
;
A
#
# COMPACT_ATOMS: atom_id res chain seq x y z
N MET A 1 -23.45 28.71 -8.21
CA MET A 1 -22.10 28.19 -8.52
C MET A 1 -21.07 29.17 -7.97
N HIS A 2 -20.73 29.09 -6.68
CA HIS A 2 -19.70 29.94 -6.08
C HIS A 2 -18.43 29.11 -5.95
N SER A 3 -17.54 29.28 -6.93
CA SER A 3 -16.17 28.75 -6.87
C SER A 3 -15.37 29.66 -5.93
N GLU A 4 -15.59 29.48 -4.63
CA GLU A 4 -14.67 29.98 -3.59
C GLU A 4 -13.33 29.28 -3.81
N ARG A 5 -12.39 29.98 -4.45
CA ARG A 5 -11.04 29.48 -4.65
C ARG A 5 -10.50 29.10 -3.27
N ALA A 6 -10.23 27.81 -3.05
CA ALA A 6 -9.62 27.34 -1.79
C ALA A 6 -8.46 28.30 -1.45
N PRO A 7 -8.48 28.94 -0.26
CA PRO A 7 -7.53 29.98 0.06
C PRO A 7 -6.12 29.42 -0.12
N PHE A 8 -5.22 30.23 -0.66
CA PHE A 8 -3.87 29.80 -1.03
C PHE A 8 -3.17 29.03 0.10
N PHE A 9 -3.47 29.39 1.35
CA PHE A 9 -3.02 28.71 2.56
C PHE A 9 -3.45 27.23 2.67
N LEU A 10 -4.71 26.89 2.35
CA LEU A 10 -5.20 25.50 2.37
C LEU A 10 -4.55 24.66 1.27
N LYS A 11 -4.31 25.24 0.09
CA LYS A 11 -3.53 24.58 -0.99
C LYS A 11 -2.08 24.36 -0.58
N LEU A 12 -1.44 25.35 0.03
CA LEU A 12 -0.06 25.25 0.51
C LEU A 12 0.08 24.20 1.61
N ALA A 13 -0.87 24.16 2.56
CA ALA A 13 -0.90 23.14 3.60
C ALA A 13 -1.11 21.72 3.03
N ALA A 14 -2.02 21.56 2.06
CA ALA A 14 -2.25 20.28 1.39
C ALA A 14 -1.00 19.80 0.63
N TRP A 15 -0.36 20.68 -0.15
CA TRP A 15 0.89 20.36 -0.85
C TRP A 15 2.05 20.09 0.11
N GLY A 16 2.15 20.86 1.20
CA GLY A 16 3.14 20.64 2.25
C GLY A 16 3.00 19.26 2.89
N GLY A 17 1.77 18.84 3.20
CA GLY A 17 1.49 17.49 3.72
C GLY A 17 1.84 16.38 2.73
N VAL A 18 1.52 16.55 1.44
CA VAL A 18 1.89 15.59 0.39
C VAL A 18 3.41 15.47 0.28
N VAL A 19 4.13 16.58 0.20
CA VAL A 19 5.60 16.58 0.11
C VAL A 19 6.23 15.97 1.36
N PHE A 20 5.73 16.29 2.55
CA PHE A 20 6.20 15.72 3.81
C PHE A 20 6.02 14.20 3.85
N LEU A 21 4.89 13.68 3.36
CA LEU A 21 4.63 12.23 3.29
C LEU A 21 5.52 11.52 2.25
N HIS A 22 5.86 12.21 1.16
CA HIS A 22 6.73 11.68 0.10
C HIS A 22 8.22 11.85 0.42
N PHE A 23 8.60 12.75 1.32
CA PHE A 23 9.98 12.99 1.72
C PHE A 23 10.74 11.70 2.14
N PRO A 24 10.22 10.84 3.04
CA PRO A 24 10.91 9.59 3.37
C PRO A 24 10.97 8.61 2.21
N ILE A 25 9.96 8.57 1.33
CA ILE A 25 9.95 7.73 0.13
C ILE A 25 11.04 8.19 -0.84
N LEU A 26 11.23 9.51 -1.00
CA LEU A 26 12.29 10.08 -1.84
C LEU A 26 13.67 9.75 -1.30
N ILE A 27 13.86 9.72 0.03
CA ILE A 27 15.12 9.29 0.65
C ILE A 27 15.40 7.82 0.36
N ILE A 28 14.41 6.94 0.55
CA ILE A 28 14.56 5.51 0.26
C ILE A 28 14.79 5.28 -1.24
N ALA A 29 14.08 6.00 -2.11
CA ALA A 29 14.30 5.92 -3.54
C ALA A 29 15.72 6.38 -3.92
N ALA A 30 16.18 7.51 -3.37
CA ALA A 30 17.54 7.98 -3.58
C ALA A 30 18.58 6.96 -3.08
N TYR A 31 18.33 6.31 -1.95
CA TYR A 31 19.17 5.23 -1.41
C TYR A 31 19.15 3.98 -2.29
N ALA A 32 17.98 3.59 -2.82
CA ALA A 32 17.85 2.44 -3.72
C ALA A 32 18.63 2.61 -5.05
N PHE A 33 18.84 3.85 -5.50
CA PHE A 33 19.67 4.17 -6.66
C PHE A 33 21.13 4.49 -6.30
N ASN A 34 21.45 4.72 -5.03
CA ASN A 34 22.78 5.08 -4.56
C ASN A 34 23.38 3.87 -3.84
N THR A 35 24.26 3.18 -4.54
CA THR A 35 24.85 1.91 -4.11
C THR A 35 25.30 1.95 -2.65
N GLU A 36 24.76 1.04 -1.83
CA GLU A 36 25.16 0.77 -0.44
C GLU A 36 26.59 0.21 -0.30
N ASP A 37 27.44 0.39 -1.32
CA ASP A 37 28.86 0.03 -1.31
C ASP A 37 29.69 0.92 -0.36
N ALA A 38 29.05 1.82 0.39
CA ALA A 38 29.66 2.48 1.52
C ALA A 38 29.84 1.57 2.76
N ALA A 39 29.27 0.35 2.79
CA ALA A 39 29.42 -0.52 3.95
C ALA A 39 30.58 -1.53 3.87
N PHE A 40 30.97 -2.06 2.69
CA PHE A 40 31.89 -3.22 2.68
C PHE A 40 32.94 -3.38 1.56
N SER A 41 33.14 -2.48 0.58
CA SER A 41 34.34 -2.55 -0.30
C SER A 41 34.70 -1.24 -1.04
N PHE A 42 35.78 -0.60 -0.59
CA PHE A 42 36.65 0.32 -1.36
C PHE A 42 37.05 -0.38 -2.69
N PRO A 43 36.75 0.11 -3.92
CA PRO A 43 36.87 1.48 -4.44
C PRO A 43 35.63 2.00 -5.25
N PRO A 44 35.28 3.30 -5.16
CA PRO A 44 34.06 3.85 -5.76
C PRO A 44 34.18 4.03 -7.28
N GLN A 45 33.37 3.29 -8.05
CA GLN A 45 33.25 3.44 -9.50
C GLN A 45 31.78 3.70 -9.90
N GLY A 46 31.38 4.97 -9.90
CA GLY A 46 30.17 5.46 -10.57
C GLY A 46 28.82 5.09 -9.95
N LEU A 47 27.75 5.79 -10.38
CA LEU A 47 26.36 5.43 -10.08
C LEU A 47 26.07 4.03 -10.65
N THR A 48 25.90 3.01 -9.80
CA THR A 48 25.72 1.64 -10.29
C THR A 48 24.25 1.21 -10.28
N LEU A 49 23.70 0.92 -11.46
CA LEU A 49 22.43 0.18 -11.61
C LEU A 49 22.65 -1.34 -11.47
N ARG A 50 23.78 -1.76 -10.89
CA ARG A 50 24.25 -3.14 -10.88
C ARG A 50 23.30 -4.05 -10.11
N TRP A 51 22.78 -3.60 -8.98
CA TRP A 51 21.78 -4.34 -8.20
C TRP A 51 20.48 -4.54 -8.96
N PHE A 52 20.04 -3.56 -9.76
CA PHE A 52 18.88 -3.72 -10.63
C PHE A 52 19.14 -4.76 -11.73
N SER A 53 20.34 -4.75 -12.34
CA SER A 53 20.72 -5.79 -13.31
C SER A 53 20.85 -7.19 -12.70
N VAL A 54 21.39 -7.30 -11.48
CA VAL A 54 21.52 -8.58 -10.76
C VAL A 54 20.13 -9.08 -10.35
N ALA A 55 19.25 -8.20 -9.87
CA ALA A 55 17.87 -8.54 -9.54
C ALA A 55 17.08 -9.00 -10.77
N ALA A 56 17.27 -8.33 -11.91
CA ALA A 56 16.62 -8.68 -13.18
C ALA A 56 17.17 -9.97 -13.80
N GLN A 57 18.41 -10.36 -13.53
CA GLN A 57 18.98 -11.63 -14.01
C GLN A 57 18.54 -12.84 -13.19
N ARG A 58 18.09 -12.65 -11.94
CA ARG A 58 17.61 -13.76 -11.10
C ARG A 58 16.16 -14.08 -11.46
N SER A 59 15.97 -15.24 -12.11
CA SER A 59 14.65 -15.78 -12.44
C SER A 59 13.74 -15.91 -11.23
N ASP A 60 14.28 -16.28 -10.07
CA ASP A 60 13.52 -16.41 -8.82
C ASP A 60 12.81 -15.10 -8.42
N ILE A 61 13.47 -13.95 -8.61
CA ILE A 61 12.92 -12.64 -8.26
C ILE A 61 11.82 -12.26 -9.24
N LEU A 62 12.05 -12.44 -10.55
CA LEU A 62 11.06 -12.14 -11.58
C LEU A 62 9.82 -13.04 -11.45
N GLU A 63 10.01 -14.31 -11.12
CA GLU A 63 8.91 -15.25 -10.89
C GLU A 63 8.09 -14.86 -9.66
N ALA A 64 8.74 -14.51 -8.54
CA ALA A 64 8.06 -14.04 -7.33
C ALA A 64 7.26 -12.75 -7.56
N VAL A 65 7.83 -11.78 -8.30
CA VAL A 65 7.15 -10.53 -8.66
C VAL A 65 5.93 -10.82 -9.55
N THR A 66 6.09 -11.69 -10.55
CA THR A 66 5.01 -12.04 -11.47
C THR A 66 3.88 -12.78 -10.75
N LEU A 67 4.21 -13.70 -9.86
CA LEU A 67 3.24 -14.42 -9.04
C LEU A 67 2.45 -13.44 -8.15
N SER A 68 3.16 -12.53 -7.47
CA SER A 68 2.54 -11.53 -6.61
C SER A 68 1.62 -10.59 -7.39
N LEU A 69 2.04 -10.16 -8.58
CA LEU A 69 1.24 -9.32 -9.46
C LEU A 69 -0.04 -10.04 -9.92
N LYS A 70 0.07 -11.31 -10.34
CA LYS A 70 -1.10 -12.13 -10.73
C LYS A 70 -2.11 -12.25 -9.58
N VAL A 71 -1.63 -12.56 -8.37
CA VAL A 71 -2.48 -12.69 -7.19
C VAL A 71 -3.13 -11.34 -6.83
N ALA A 72 -2.36 -10.25 -6.86
CA ALA A 72 -2.86 -8.91 -6.56
C ALA A 72 -3.97 -8.47 -7.53
N VAL A 73 -3.80 -8.73 -8.83
CA VAL A 73 -4.80 -8.39 -9.84
C VAL A 73 -6.07 -9.22 -9.65
N LEU A 74 -5.96 -10.53 -9.47
CA LEU A 74 -7.11 -11.41 -9.23
C LEU A 74 -7.87 -11.00 -7.96
N ALA A 75 -7.15 -10.73 -6.87
CA ALA A 75 -7.74 -10.29 -5.60
C ALA A 75 -8.46 -8.94 -5.75
N THR A 76 -7.86 -7.98 -6.47
CA THR A 76 -8.45 -6.65 -6.70
C THR A 76 -9.72 -6.75 -7.55
N LEU A 77 -9.72 -7.57 -8.60
CA LEU A 77 -10.90 -7.77 -9.44
C LEU A 77 -12.07 -8.38 -8.66
N ILE A 78 -11.80 -9.42 -7.87
CA ILE A 78 -12.82 -10.05 -7.03
C ILE A 78 -13.35 -9.04 -5.99
N ALA A 79 -12.44 -8.30 -5.33
CA ALA A 79 -12.82 -7.28 -4.36
C ALA A 79 -13.67 -6.16 -4.99
N LEU A 80 -13.34 -5.70 -6.21
CA LEU A 80 -14.12 -4.70 -6.93
C LEU A 80 -15.50 -5.21 -7.31
N VAL A 81 -15.61 -6.43 -7.82
CA VAL A 81 -16.91 -7.03 -8.18
C VAL A 81 -17.79 -7.18 -6.94
N LEU A 82 -17.26 -7.79 -5.87
CA LEU A 82 -18.01 -7.97 -4.62
C LEU A 82 -18.34 -6.64 -3.95
N GLY A 83 -17.39 -5.70 -3.91
CA GLY A 83 -17.57 -4.36 -3.35
C GLY A 83 -18.62 -3.55 -4.11
N THR A 84 -18.60 -3.62 -5.45
CA THR A 84 -19.59 -2.93 -6.29
C THR A 84 -20.99 -3.54 -6.14
N LEU A 85 -21.10 -4.87 -6.09
CA LEU A 85 -22.37 -5.55 -5.85
C LEU A 85 -22.93 -5.23 -4.45
N ALA A 86 -22.08 -5.22 -3.42
CA ALA A 86 -22.47 -4.82 -2.07
C ALA A 86 -22.93 -3.36 -2.01
N ALA A 87 -22.20 -2.43 -2.64
CA ALA A 87 -22.58 -1.03 -2.72
C ALA A 87 -23.92 -0.85 -3.47
N ALA A 88 -24.12 -1.55 -4.60
CA ALA A 88 -25.36 -1.52 -5.36
C ALA A 88 -26.55 -2.10 -4.59
N ALA A 89 -26.33 -3.18 -3.82
CA ALA A 89 -27.35 -3.75 -2.94
C ALA A 89 -27.75 -2.79 -1.81
N LEU A 90 -26.78 -2.11 -1.19
CA LEU A 90 -27.05 -1.07 -0.18
C LEU A 90 -27.80 0.13 -0.75
N TRP A 91 -27.51 0.52 -1.99
CA TRP A 91 -28.18 1.62 -2.67
C TRP A 91 -29.64 1.27 -3.01
N ARG A 92 -29.92 0.06 -3.50
CA ARG A 92 -31.26 -0.34 -3.93
C ARG A 92 -32.17 -0.82 -2.80
N ARG A 93 -31.65 -1.10 -1.60
CA ARG A 93 -32.40 -1.65 -0.46
C ARG A 93 -32.33 -0.68 0.72
N ASP A 94 -33.28 0.24 0.82
CA ASP A 94 -33.54 1.01 2.05
C ASP A 94 -34.24 0.15 3.11
N PHE A 95 -33.56 -0.90 3.58
CA PHE A 95 -34.02 -1.65 4.75
C PHE A 95 -33.53 -1.00 6.05
N PHE A 96 -34.50 -0.76 6.94
CA PHE A 96 -34.39 -0.15 8.26
C PHE A 96 -33.60 -1.08 9.22
N GLY A 97 -32.27 -1.14 9.06
CA GLY A 97 -31.37 -1.96 9.88
C GLY A 97 -29.87 -1.67 9.75
N LYS A 98 -29.48 -0.70 8.90
CA LYS A 98 -28.11 -0.38 8.45
C LYS A 98 -27.02 -0.24 9.56
N LYS A 99 -27.40 0.02 10.82
CA LYS A 99 -26.45 0.30 11.92
C LYS A 99 -25.82 -0.96 12.55
N ARG A 100 -26.41 -2.15 12.40
CA ARG A 100 -25.93 -3.36 13.11
C ARG A 100 -24.91 -4.18 12.32
N HIS A 101 -24.94 -4.11 10.99
CA HIS A 101 -24.10 -4.96 10.13
C HIS A 101 -22.67 -4.42 9.99
N PHE A 102 -22.48 -3.10 9.96
CA PHE A 102 -21.15 -2.49 9.81
C PHE A 102 -20.27 -2.65 11.07
N ALA A 103 -20.90 -2.56 12.25
CA ALA A 103 -20.21 -2.76 13.54
C ALA A 103 -19.78 -4.22 13.75
N VAL A 104 -20.60 -5.20 13.34
CA VAL A 104 -20.28 -6.63 13.48
C VAL A 104 -19.15 -7.06 12.55
N THR A 105 -19.14 -6.60 11.28
CA THR A 105 -18.07 -6.96 10.35
C THR A 105 -16.74 -6.29 10.69
N ALA A 106 -16.77 -5.03 11.16
CA ALA A 106 -15.57 -4.34 11.63
C ALA A 106 -14.99 -4.98 12.91
N ALA A 107 -15.84 -5.35 13.87
CA ALA A 107 -15.41 -6.06 15.09
C ALA A 107 -14.88 -7.46 14.79
N ALA A 108 -15.50 -8.20 13.85
CA ALA A 108 -15.05 -9.54 13.48
C ALA A 108 -13.68 -9.55 12.78
N HIS A 109 -13.41 -8.59 11.89
CA HIS A 109 -12.10 -8.46 11.25
C HIS A 109 -11.00 -8.06 12.25
N CYS A 110 -11.33 -7.14 13.18
CA CYS A 110 -10.40 -6.73 14.22
C CYS A 110 -10.07 -7.89 15.18
N ALA A 111 -11.08 -8.67 15.59
CA ALA A 111 -10.89 -9.82 16.48
C ALA A 111 -10.14 -11.00 15.81
N ALA A 112 -10.41 -11.29 14.53
CA ALA A 112 -9.73 -12.36 13.81
C ALA A 112 -8.23 -12.06 13.59
N GLY A 113 -7.89 -10.82 13.24
CA GLY A 113 -6.50 -10.39 13.11
C GLY A 113 -5.73 -10.44 14.43
N TYR A 114 -6.35 -9.99 15.53
CA TYR A 114 -5.74 -10.02 16.87
C TYR A 114 -5.54 -11.44 17.41
N CYS A 115 -6.52 -12.33 17.23
CA CYS A 115 -6.39 -13.72 17.69
C CYS A 115 -5.32 -14.50 16.92
N HIS A 116 -5.17 -14.27 15.62
CA HIS A 116 -4.13 -14.91 14.82
C HIS A 116 -2.71 -14.43 15.22
N TRP A 117 -2.54 -13.12 15.44
CA TRP A 117 -1.25 -12.54 15.83
C TRP A 117 -0.87 -12.87 17.28
N SER A 118 -1.83 -12.82 18.20
CA SER A 118 -1.63 -13.21 19.60
C SER A 118 -1.28 -14.69 19.76
N GLY A 119 -1.87 -15.58 18.95
CA GLY A 119 -1.55 -17.00 18.95
C GLY A 119 -0.17 -17.35 18.38
N ALA A 120 0.41 -16.47 17.56
CA ALA A 120 1.77 -16.60 17.06
C ALA A 120 2.83 -16.10 18.07
N ILE A 121 2.53 -15.02 18.79
CA ILE A 121 3.39 -14.51 19.88
C ILE A 121 3.44 -15.46 21.06
N ASN A 122 2.31 -16.08 21.43
CA ASN A 122 2.26 -17.01 22.56
C ASN A 122 2.85 -18.41 22.26
N ARG A 123 3.36 -18.63 21.03
CA ARG A 123 4.11 -19.82 20.60
C ARG A 123 5.61 -19.55 20.43
N LEU A 124 6.05 -18.32 20.64
CA LEU A 124 7.46 -17.92 20.75
C LEU A 124 7.84 -17.87 22.24
#